data_AF-A0A2V7DDQ5-F1
#
_entry.id   AF-A0A2V7DDQ5-F1
#
_cell.length_a   1.000
_cell.length_b   1.000
_cell.length_c   1.000
_cell.angle_alpha   90.00
_cell.angle_beta   90.00
_cell.angle_gamma   90.00
#
_symmetry.space_group_name_H-M   'P 1'
#
loop_
_entity.id
_entity.type
_entity.pdbx_description
1 polymer ?
#
loop_
_entity_poly.entity_id
_entity_poly.type
_entity_poly.pdbx_seq_one_letter_code
_entity_poly.pdbx_strand_id
1 'polypeptide(L)'
;MTPLQLARLYALKSIWNATGLRCAGRNLLTALGSRDESVRSVAAMFLVQSGRRAEPLLAEAIRRREHLPTVLVIAGDLGAASLAGELERFTSDPDPEIAKAARDGLRILAAQQARTRRP
;
A
#
# COMPACT_ATOMS: atom_id res chain seq x y z
N MET A 1 0.85 -18.42 9.77
CA MET A 1 0.51 -18.63 8.34
C MET A 1 0.39 -20.09 7.95
N THR A 2 -0.79 -20.49 7.43
CA THR A 2 -1.00 -21.82 6.84
C THR A 2 -0.74 -21.80 5.33
N PRO A 3 -0.28 -22.91 4.71
CA PRO A 3 -0.01 -22.98 3.28
C PRO A 3 -1.25 -22.64 2.42
N LEU A 4 -2.45 -22.87 2.95
CA LEU A 4 -3.72 -22.52 2.31
C LEU A 4 -3.91 -21.00 2.19
N GLN A 5 -3.51 -20.23 3.20
CA GLN A 5 -3.58 -18.76 3.17
C GLN A 5 -2.58 -18.19 2.17
N LEU A 6 -1.36 -18.74 2.12
CA LEU A 6 -0.35 -18.35 1.14
C LEU A 6 -0.87 -18.61 -0.29
N ALA A 7 -1.40 -19.81 -0.56
CA ALA A 7 -1.97 -20.17 -1.85
C ALA A 7 -3.11 -19.22 -2.25
N ARG A 8 -3.97 -18.82 -1.31
CA ARG A 8 -5.01 -17.81 -1.54
C ARG A 8 -4.45 -16.45 -1.93
N LEU A 9 -3.43 -15.95 -1.25
CA LEU A 9 -2.79 -14.66 -1.58
C LEU A 9 -2.16 -14.71 -2.97
N TYR A 10 -1.48 -15.80 -3.31
CA TYR A 10 -0.91 -15.99 -4.65
C TYR A 10 -1.99 -16.10 -5.73
N ALA A 11 -3.08 -16.82 -5.47
CA ALA A 11 -4.20 -16.88 -6.40
C ALA A 11 -4.83 -15.50 -6.61
N LEU A 12 -5.03 -14.72 -5.54
CA LEU A 12 -5.51 -13.34 -5.62
C LEU A 12 -4.57 -12.45 -6.44
N LYS A 13 -3.26 -12.56 -6.25
CA LYS A 13 -2.26 -11.84 -7.05
C LYS A 13 -2.31 -12.25 -8.51
N SER A 14 -2.33 -13.55 -8.82
CA SER A 14 -2.41 -14.05 -10.20
C SER A 14 -3.69 -13.59 -10.88
N ILE A 15 -4.83 -13.65 -10.18
CA ILE A 15 -6.10 -13.13 -10.68
C ILE A 15 -6.00 -11.62 -10.93
N TRP A 16 -5.48 -10.84 -9.98
CA TRP A 16 -5.31 -9.40 -10.18
C TRP A 16 -4.41 -9.10 -11.39
N ASN A 17 -3.30 -9.80 -11.52
CA ASN A 17 -2.38 -9.55 -12.63
C ASN A 17 -2.98 -9.93 -13.99
N ALA A 18 -3.78 -11.01 -14.03
CA ALA A 18 -4.43 -11.50 -15.24
C ALA A 18 -5.70 -10.72 -15.63
N THR A 19 -6.50 -10.26 -14.66
CA THR A 19 -7.79 -9.62 -14.94
C THR A 19 -7.80 -8.11 -14.70
N GLY A 20 -6.79 -7.54 -14.05
CA GLY A 20 -6.77 -6.13 -13.66
C GLY A 20 -7.90 -5.74 -12.69
N LEU A 21 -8.58 -6.72 -12.09
CA LEU A 21 -9.77 -6.49 -11.27
C LEU A 21 -9.38 -5.80 -9.95
N ARG A 22 -9.90 -4.58 -9.76
CA ARG A 22 -9.76 -3.81 -8.51
C ARG A 22 -10.27 -4.57 -7.28
N CYS A 23 -11.20 -5.49 -7.45
CA CYS A 23 -11.71 -6.34 -6.36
C CYS A 23 -10.62 -7.22 -5.73
N ALA A 24 -9.67 -7.72 -6.51
CA ALA A 24 -8.57 -8.55 -5.98
C ALA A 24 -7.59 -7.71 -5.14
N GLY A 25 -7.31 -6.48 -5.57
CA GLY A 25 -6.54 -5.54 -4.76
C GLY A 25 -7.26 -5.09 -3.49
N ARG A 26 -8.59 -4.98 -3.52
CA ARG A 26 -9.40 -4.72 -2.30
C ARG A 26 -9.30 -5.86 -1.29
N ASN A 27 -9.29 -7.11 -1.75
CA ASN A 27 -9.07 -8.26 -0.86
C ASN A 27 -7.66 -8.29 -0.25
N LEU A 28 -6.64 -7.80 -0.97
CA LEU A 28 -5.30 -7.63 -0.39
C LEU A 28 -5.26 -6.48 0.63
N LEU A 29 -5.96 -5.38 0.38
CA LEU A 29 -6.18 -4.32 1.37
C LEU A 29 -6.83 -4.86 2.64
N THR A 30 -7.89 -5.67 2.53
CA THR A 30 -8.51 -6.34 3.69
C THR A 30 -7.51 -7.28 4.39
N ALA A 31 -6.62 -7.92 3.65
CA ALA A 31 -5.59 -8.79 4.21
C ALA A 31 -4.52 -8.01 5.01
N LEU A 32 -4.33 -6.71 4.77
CA LEU A 32 -3.51 -5.85 5.63
C LEU A 32 -4.09 -5.70 7.04
N GLY A 33 -5.39 -5.95 7.23
CA GLY A 33 -6.03 -6.02 8.53
C GLY A 33 -5.91 -7.35 9.25
N SER A 34 -5.26 -8.34 8.64
CA SER A 34 -5.14 -9.67 9.23
C SER A 34 -4.35 -9.64 10.55
N ARG A 35 -4.72 -10.51 11.49
CA ARG A 35 -3.95 -10.72 12.73
C ARG A 35 -2.60 -11.42 12.47
N ASP A 36 -2.49 -12.16 11.37
CA ASP A 36 -1.24 -12.80 10.93
C ASP A 36 -0.31 -11.74 10.31
N GLU A 37 0.82 -11.47 10.96
CA GLU A 37 1.84 -10.54 10.48
C GLU A 37 2.36 -10.94 9.09
N SER A 38 2.61 -12.23 8.87
CA SER A 38 3.08 -12.73 7.57
C SER A 38 2.06 -12.47 6.45
N VAL A 39 0.76 -12.56 6.73
CA VAL A 39 -0.30 -12.26 5.76
C VAL A 39 -0.30 -10.76 5.42
N ARG A 40 -0.14 -9.89 6.43
CA ARG A 40 -0.04 -8.44 6.21
C ARG A 40 1.19 -8.09 5.36
N SER A 41 2.35 -8.66 5.68
CA SER A 41 3.59 -8.39 4.96
C SER A 41 3.52 -8.84 3.49
N VAL A 42 2.97 -10.03 3.23
CA VAL A 42 2.79 -10.53 1.85
C VAL A 42 1.79 -9.67 1.08
N ALA A 43 0.69 -9.25 1.71
CA ALA A 43 -0.28 -8.37 1.08
C ALA A 43 0.32 -6.99 0.75
N ALA A 44 1.09 -6.41 1.67
CA ALA A 44 1.81 -5.15 1.45
C ALA A 44 2.80 -5.28 0.29
N MET A 45 3.60 -6.35 0.27
CA MET A 45 4.56 -6.63 -0.80
C MET A 45 3.88 -6.76 -2.17
N PHE A 46 2.72 -7.43 -2.24
CA PHE A 46 1.98 -7.58 -3.48
C PHE A 46 1.35 -6.28 -3.97
N LEU A 47 0.93 -5.40 -3.07
CA LEU A 47 0.48 -4.05 -3.42
C LEU A 47 1.63 -3.23 -4.01
N VAL A 48 2.80 -3.23 -3.36
CA VAL A 48 3.99 -2.52 -3.86
C VAL A 48 4.41 -3.06 -5.23
N GLN A 49 4.43 -4.39 -5.40
CA GLN A 49 4.81 -5.02 -6.67
C GLN A 49 3.83 -4.73 -7.80
N SER A 50 2.57 -4.40 -7.49
CA SER A 50 1.56 -4.05 -8.49
C SER A 50 1.76 -2.64 -9.07
N GLY A 51 2.62 -1.82 -8.45
CA GLY A 51 2.99 -0.49 -8.94
C GLY A 51 1.76 0.40 -9.16
N ARG A 52 1.74 1.19 -10.25
CA ARG A 52 0.68 2.17 -10.55
C ARG A 52 -0.76 1.63 -10.51
N ARG A 53 -0.97 0.31 -10.69
CA ARG A 53 -2.32 -0.29 -10.56
C ARG A 53 -2.86 -0.25 -9.14
N ALA A 54 -1.98 -0.15 -8.13
CA ALA A 54 -2.36 -0.03 -6.72
C ALA A 54 -2.75 1.40 -6.33
N GLU A 55 -2.33 2.44 -7.07
CA GLU A 55 -2.66 3.85 -6.76
C GLU A 55 -4.15 4.11 -6.49
N PRO A 56 -5.10 3.76 -7.39
CA PRO A 56 -6.52 4.02 -7.16
C PRO A 56 -7.10 3.22 -5.99
N LEU A 57 -6.49 2.09 -5.64
CA LEU A 57 -6.89 1.28 -4.49
C LEU A 57 -6.40 1.89 -3.18
N LEU A 58 -5.14 2.35 -3.15
CA LEU A 58 -4.58 3.06 -2.01
C LEU A 58 -5.34 4.38 -1.76
N ALA A 59 -5.64 5.14 -2.82
CA ALA A 59 -6.46 6.36 -2.73
C ALA A 59 -7.83 6.09 -2.09
N GLU A 60 -8.52 5.04 -2.55
CA GLU A 60 -9.83 4.67 -1.98
C GLU A 60 -9.71 4.22 -0.52
N ALA A 61 -8.66 3.48 -0.17
CA ALA A 61 -8.40 3.05 1.21
C ALA A 61 -8.08 4.25 2.14
N ILE A 62 -7.31 5.23 1.67
CA ILE A 62 -7.03 6.46 2.42
C ILE A 62 -8.33 7.25 2.64
N ARG A 63 -9.16 7.42 1.59
CA ARG A 63 -10.48 8.06 1.72
C ARG A 63 -11.39 7.35 2.73
N ARG A 64 -11.35 6.02 2.76
CA ARG A 64 -12.11 5.18 3.71
C ARG A 64 -11.48 5.08 5.09
N ARG A 65 -10.27 5.63 5.27
CA ARG A 65 -9.47 5.50 6.49
C ARG A 65 -9.17 4.05 6.88
N GLU A 66 -9.10 3.14 5.89
CA GLU A 66 -8.82 1.73 6.11
C GLU A 66 -7.32 1.46 6.11
N HIS A 67 -6.79 0.88 7.19
CA HIS A 67 -5.36 0.54 7.33
C HIS A 67 -4.40 1.70 7.03
N LEU A 68 -4.82 2.93 7.39
CA LEU A 68 -4.16 4.20 7.08
C LEU A 68 -2.64 4.19 7.24
N PRO A 69 -2.07 3.81 8.41
CA PRO A 69 -0.61 3.82 8.57
C PRO A 69 0.09 2.95 7.54
N THR A 70 -0.38 1.72 7.34
CA THR A 70 0.20 0.77 6.39
C THR A 70 0.06 1.24 4.95
N VAL A 71 -1.12 1.77 4.59
CA VAL A 71 -1.43 2.26 3.25
C VAL A 71 -0.57 3.47 2.87
N LEU A 72 -0.32 4.38 3.82
CA LEU A 72 0.54 5.55 3.62
C LEU A 72 2.00 5.15 3.37
N VAL A 73 2.53 4.19 4.13
CA VAL A 73 3.89 3.66 3.89
C VAL A 73 3.98 3.01 2.52
N ILE A 74 3.01 2.15 2.17
CA ILE A 74 2.95 1.48 0.85
C ILE A 74 2.88 2.52 -0.28
N ALA A 75 2.11 3.60 -0.13
CA ALA A 75 2.03 4.66 -1.13
C ALA A 75 3.39 5.35 -1.36
N GLY A 76 4.16 5.54 -0.30
CA GLY A 76 5.55 6.00 -0.36
C GLY A 76 6.47 5.03 -1.11
N ASP A 77 6.44 3.75 -0.72
CA ASP A 77 7.23 2.67 -1.35
C ASP A 77 6.92 2.52 -2.84
N LEU A 78 5.66 2.68 -3.23
CA LEU A 78 5.20 2.62 -4.62
C LEU A 78 5.73 3.79 -5.47
N GLY A 79 6.13 4.89 -4.84
CA GLY A 79 6.44 6.13 -5.53
C GLY A 79 5.19 6.85 -6.06
N ALA A 80 4.04 6.70 -5.39
CA ALA A 80 2.77 7.27 -5.82
C ALA A 80 2.74 8.80 -5.66
N ALA A 81 3.34 9.53 -6.61
CA ALA A 81 3.41 10.99 -6.58
C ALA A 81 2.01 11.65 -6.51
N SER A 82 1.00 11.02 -7.10
CA SER A 82 -0.40 11.44 -7.03
C SER A 82 -0.94 11.51 -5.59
N LEU A 83 -0.38 10.70 -4.68
CA LEU A 83 -0.79 10.62 -3.27
C LEU A 83 0.10 11.48 -2.35
N ALA A 84 1.11 12.18 -2.87
CA ALA A 84 2.00 13.02 -2.07
C ALA A 84 1.24 14.08 -1.27
N GLY A 85 0.24 14.72 -1.87
CA GLY A 85 -0.59 15.72 -1.19
C GLY A 85 -1.46 15.13 -0.08
N GLU A 86 -1.92 13.88 -0.24
CA GLU A 86 -2.62 13.18 0.85
C GLU A 86 -1.64 12.82 1.97
N LEU A 87 -0.48 12.26 1.65
CA LEU A 87 0.58 11.96 2.61
C LEU A 87 0.96 13.20 3.43
N GLU A 88 1.21 14.36 2.80
CA GLU A 88 1.48 15.62 3.50
C GLU A 88 0.36 15.99 4.46
N ARG A 89 -0.90 15.88 4.04
CA ARG A 89 -2.06 16.17 4.89
C ARG A 89 -2.10 15.29 6.14
N PHE A 90 -1.72 14.02 6.04
CA PHE A 90 -1.71 13.09 7.17
C PHE A 90 -0.49 13.25 8.09
N THR A 91 0.55 14.02 7.73
CA THR A 91 1.68 14.28 8.64
C THR A 91 1.32 15.09 9.89
N SER A 92 0.17 15.75 9.85
CA SER A 92 -0.42 16.54 10.95
C SER A 92 -1.64 15.83 11.56
N ASP A 93 -1.83 14.54 11.28
CA ASP A 93 -2.93 13.77 11.86
C ASP A 93 -2.76 13.67 13.40
N PRO A 94 -3.86 13.74 14.18
CA PRO A 94 -3.79 13.60 15.63
C PRO A 94 -3.27 12.22 16.09
N ASP A 95 -3.38 11.19 15.25
CA ASP A 95 -2.80 9.88 15.56
C ASP A 95 -1.29 9.88 15.25
N PRO A 96 -0.42 9.64 16.25
CA PRO A 96 1.02 9.65 16.06
C PRO A 96 1.52 8.56 15.11
N GLU A 97 0.83 7.42 15.01
CA GLU A 97 1.20 6.33 14.11
C GLU A 97 0.89 6.70 12.66
N ILE A 98 -0.25 7.35 12.41
CA ILE A 98 -0.63 7.87 11.09
C ILE A 98 0.34 8.98 10.66
N ALA A 99 0.61 9.94 11.55
CA ALA A 99 1.52 11.03 11.28
C ALA A 99 2.94 10.55 10.98
N LYS A 100 3.42 9.53 11.72
CA LYS A 100 4.71 8.91 11.46
C LYS A 100 4.73 8.17 10.12
N ALA A 101 3.73 7.33 9.85
CA ALA A 101 3.61 6.61 8.58
C ALA A 101 3.57 7.54 7.36
N ALA A 102 2.85 8.66 7.48
CA ALA A 102 2.81 9.71 6.46
C ALA A 102 4.19 10.31 6.19
N ARG A 103 4.93 10.68 7.25
CA ARG A 103 6.30 11.22 7.13
C ARG A 103 7.27 10.21 6.53
N ASP A 104 7.18 8.94 6.96
CA ASP A 104 8.00 7.86 6.43
C ASP A 104 7.70 7.64 4.94
N GLY A 105 6.42 7.59 4.56
CA GLY A 105 5.98 7.49 3.17
C GLY A 105 6.49 8.65 2.29
N LEU A 106 6.44 9.90 2.78
CA LEU A 106 7.00 11.06 2.06
C LEU A 106 8.52 10.96 1.89
N ARG A 107 9.23 10.52 2.93
CA ARG A 107 10.69 10.37 2.89
C ARG A 107 11.09 9.33 1.84
N ILE A 108 10.38 8.21 1.79
CA ILE A 108 10.60 7.14 0.81
C ILE A 108 10.26 7.64 -0.60
N LEU A 109 9.13 8.34 -0.77
CA LEU A 109 8.73 8.93 -2.05
C LEU A 109 9.79 9.90 -2.58
N ALA A 110 10.32 10.77 -1.72
CA ALA A 110 11.39 11.70 -2.07
C ALA A 110 12.67 10.97 -2.49
N ALA A 111 13.03 9.89 -1.79
CA ALA A 111 14.18 9.05 -2.14
C ALA A 111 13.99 8.34 -3.49
N GLN A 112 12.79 7.83 -3.76
CA GLN A 112 12.41 7.23 -5.04
C GLN A 112 12.54 8.25 -6.19
N GLN A 113 11.96 9.44 -6.02
CA GLN A 113 12.03 10.52 -7.02
C GLN A 113 13.46 11.00 -7.29
N ALA A 114 14.30 11.10 -6.25
CA ALA A 114 15.71 11.42 -6.39
C ALA A 114 16.48 10.34 -7.18
N ARG A 115 16.09 9.07 -7.02
CA ARG A 115 16.68 7.95 -7.75
C ARG A 115 16.21 7.88 -9.21
N THR A 116 14.97 8.24 -9.51
CA THR A 116 14.45 8.31 -10.89
C THR A 116 14.98 9.52 -11.66
N ARG A 117 15.38 10.59 -10.97
CA ARG A 117 15.95 11.81 -11.56
C ARG A 117 17.47 11.75 -11.83
N ARG A 118 18.17 10.68 -11.46
CA ARG A 118 19.59 10.53 -11.83
C ARG A 118 19.68 10.03 -13.29
N PRO A 119 20.25 10.84 -14.21
CA PRO A 119 20.46 10.47 -15.62
C PRO A 119 21.52 9.38 -15.78
#